data_AF-A0A3D3XQB6-F1
#
_entry.id   AF-A0A3D3XQB6-F1
#
_cell.length_a   1.000
_cell.length_b   1.000
_cell.length_c   1.000
_cell.angle_alpha   90.00
_cell.angle_beta   90.00
_cell.angle_gamma   90.00
#
_symmetry.space_group_name_H-M   'P 1'
#
loop_
_entity.id
_entity.type
_entity.pdbx_description
1 polymer ?
#
loop_
_entity_poly.entity_id
_entity_poly.type
_entity_poly.pdbx_seq_one_letter_code
_entity_poly.pdbx_strand_id
1 'polypeptide(L)'
;MKHFLPALIFVLKELLKILLVPYNLYCKSIERLIETKESSALSIQKSESNWPFLSFLKRLLLEFLLDAFTLLVYPLAIIVFSVVIFQDSFLEGLAILFGSYIAPVILSIARDLVQILILPFKKYIDWAKKPAQHLNLDIKNN
;
A
#
# COMPACT_ATOMS: atom_id res chain seq x y z
N MET A 1 28.68 -34.62 -3.99
CA MET A 1 28.37 -33.68 -5.10
C MET A 1 26.98 -33.85 -5.71
N LYS A 2 26.40 -35.07 -5.85
CA LYS A 2 25.07 -35.29 -6.48
C LYS A 2 23.91 -34.48 -5.89
N HIS A 3 23.93 -34.15 -4.59
CA HIS A 3 22.89 -33.35 -3.93
C HIS A 3 23.24 -31.87 -3.75
N PHE A 4 24.49 -31.47 -4.01
CA PHE A 4 24.95 -30.10 -3.79
C PHE A 4 24.42 -29.15 -4.88
N LEU A 5 24.53 -29.57 -6.15
CA LEU A 5 24.03 -28.79 -7.28
C LEU A 5 22.52 -28.51 -7.21
N PRO A 6 21.63 -29.50 -6.95
CA PRO A 6 20.20 -29.23 -6.81
C PRO A 6 19.87 -28.35 -5.59
N ALA A 7 20.60 -28.51 -4.47
CA ALA A 7 20.42 -27.63 -3.31
C ALA A 7 20.83 -26.17 -3.62
N LEU A 8 21.94 -25.96 -4.34
CA LEU A 8 22.38 -24.64 -4.78
C LEU A 8 21.37 -23.98 -5.72
N ILE A 9 20.82 -24.75 -6.68
CA ILE A 9 19.78 -24.26 -7.61
C ILE A 9 18.52 -23.86 -6.84
N PHE A 10 18.12 -24.63 -5.84
CA PHE A 10 16.97 -24.30 -4.99
C PHE A 10 17.19 -22.99 -4.24
N VAL A 11 18.35 -22.83 -3.58
CA VAL A 11 18.69 -21.59 -2.86
C VAL A 11 18.71 -20.38 -3.80
N LEU A 12 19.33 -20.49 -4.97
CA LEU A 12 19.37 -19.41 -5.97
C LEU A 12 17.96 -19.00 -6.44
N LYS A 13 17.07 -19.98 -6.67
CA LYS A 13 15.68 -19.71 -7.04
C LYS A 13 14.92 -18.95 -5.96
N GLU A 14 15.06 -19.36 -4.69
CA GLU A 14 14.40 -18.66 -3.58
C GLU A 14 14.97 -17.25 -3.38
N LEU A 15 16.29 -17.08 -3.55
CA LEU A 15 16.94 -15.77 -3.45
C LEU A 15 16.45 -14.80 -4.55
N LEU A 16 16.29 -15.30 -5.78
CA LEU A 16 15.71 -14.53 -6.89
C LEU A 16 14.24 -14.13 -6.63
N LYS A 17 13.45 -14.99 -6.00
CA LYS A 17 12.06 -14.66 -5.62
C LYS A 17 12.02 -13.51 -4.62
N ILE A 18 12.90 -13.54 -3.61
CA ILE A 18 13.00 -12.46 -2.61
C ILE A 18 13.34 -11.14 -3.30
N LEU A 19 14.24 -11.17 -4.27
CA LEU A 19 14.58 -10.00 -5.07
C LEU A 19 13.39 -9.49 -5.88
N LEU A 20 12.51 -10.35 -6.39
CA LEU A 20 11.32 -9.92 -7.15
C LEU A 20 10.21 -9.30 -6.29
N VAL A 21 10.22 -9.50 -4.97
CA VAL A 21 9.15 -9.02 -4.07
C VAL A 21 8.91 -7.51 -4.14
N PRO A 22 9.93 -6.63 -4.02
CA PRO A 22 9.72 -5.19 -4.06
C PRO A 22 9.12 -4.71 -5.38
N TYR A 23 9.59 -5.28 -6.50
CA TYR A 23 9.03 -4.97 -7.82
C TYR A 23 7.57 -5.42 -7.96
N ASN A 24 7.23 -6.62 -7.46
CA ASN A 24 5.85 -7.09 -7.48
C ASN A 24 4.92 -6.22 -6.61
N LEU A 25 5.40 -5.73 -5.45
CA LEU A 25 4.64 -4.80 -4.61
C LEU A 25 4.41 -3.46 -5.31
N TYR A 26 5.42 -2.98 -6.04
CA TYR A 26 5.30 -1.80 -6.88
C TYR A 26 4.25 -1.99 -7.98
N CYS A 27 4.29 -3.09 -8.75
CA CYS A 27 3.28 -3.38 -9.78
C CYS A 27 1.86 -3.46 -9.20
N LYS A 28 1.70 -4.12 -8.05
CA LYS A 28 0.41 -4.18 -7.34
C LYS A 28 -0.11 -2.80 -6.93
N SER A 29 0.77 -1.88 -6.55
CA SER A 29 0.36 -0.51 -6.22
C SER A 29 -0.20 0.23 -7.44
N ILE A 30 0.37 0.00 -8.63
CA ILE A 30 -0.14 0.56 -9.89
C ILE A 30 -1.53 0.03 -10.19
N GLU A 31 -1.71 -1.30 -10.11
CA GLU A 31 -3.00 -1.96 -10.36
C GLU A 31 -4.11 -1.37 -9.47
N ARG A 32 -3.84 -1.25 -8.16
CA ARG A 32 -4.80 -0.68 -7.20
C ARG A 32 -5.12 0.79 -7.47
N LEU A 33 -4.15 1.59 -7.92
CA LEU A 33 -4.38 2.98 -8.29
C LEU A 33 -5.26 3.09 -9.54
N ILE A 34 -5.05 2.20 -10.51
CA ILE A 34 -5.90 2.10 -11.71
C ILE A 34 -7.33 1.72 -11.32
N GLU A 35 -7.51 0.69 -10.48
CA GLU A 35 -8.82 0.28 -9.97
C GLU A 35 -9.52 1.42 -9.22
N THR A 36 -8.78 2.19 -8.42
CA THR A 36 -9.31 3.35 -7.69
C THR A 36 -9.81 4.43 -8.65
N LYS A 37 -9.11 4.64 -9.77
CA LYS A 37 -9.50 5.57 -10.83
C LYS A 37 -10.77 5.08 -11.55
N GLU A 38 -10.80 3.80 -11.95
CA GLU A 38 -11.90 3.20 -12.70
C GLU A 38 -13.20 3.15 -11.88
N SER A 39 -13.10 2.73 -10.63
CA SER A 39 -14.24 2.66 -9.71
C SER A 39 -14.79 4.02 -9.26
N SER A 40 -14.19 5.13 -9.72
CA SER A 40 -14.49 6.49 -9.24
C SER A 40 -14.48 6.58 -7.71
N ALA A 41 -13.65 5.76 -7.05
CA ALA A 41 -13.67 5.57 -5.61
C ALA A 41 -13.31 6.84 -4.82
N LEU A 42 -12.66 7.79 -5.49
CA LEU A 42 -12.30 9.12 -5.00
C LEU A 42 -13.31 10.21 -5.40
N SER A 43 -14.53 9.85 -5.82
CA SER A 43 -15.61 10.80 -6.10
C SER A 43 -16.65 10.76 -4.98
N ILE A 44 -16.84 11.90 -4.31
CA ILE A 44 -17.92 12.06 -3.31
C ILE A 44 -19.30 12.01 -4.00
N GLN A 45 -19.41 12.58 -5.21
CA GLN A 45 -20.66 12.70 -5.96
C GLN A 45 -21.19 11.34 -6.46
N LYS A 46 -20.30 10.38 -6.72
CA LYS A 46 -20.66 9.04 -7.21
C LYS A 46 -20.70 7.99 -6.09
N SER A 47 -20.62 8.39 -4.83
CA SER A 47 -20.55 7.46 -3.71
C SER A 47 -21.94 6.97 -3.30
N GLU A 48 -22.16 5.66 -3.34
CA GLU A 48 -23.39 5.00 -2.85
C GLU A 48 -23.40 4.77 -1.33
N SER A 49 -22.41 5.30 -0.58
CA SER A 49 -22.33 5.10 0.87
C SER A 49 -23.20 6.10 1.63
N ASN A 50 -23.86 5.63 2.70
CA ASN A 50 -24.54 6.48 3.69
C ASN A 50 -23.62 7.56 4.31
N TRP A 51 -22.30 7.36 4.26
CA TRP A 51 -21.29 8.32 4.73
C TRP A 51 -20.25 8.58 3.62
N PRO A 52 -20.61 9.37 2.59
CA PRO A 52 -19.82 9.50 1.37
C PRO A 52 -18.48 10.20 1.63
N PHE A 53 -18.48 11.27 2.46
CA PHE A 53 -17.27 11.99 2.83
C PHE A 53 -16.27 11.12 3.62
N LEU A 54 -16.77 10.35 4.59
CA LEU A 54 -15.92 9.52 5.45
C LEU A 54 -15.33 8.34 4.68
N SER A 55 -16.13 7.75 3.78
CA SER A 55 -15.67 6.69 2.88
C SER A 55 -14.64 7.20 1.87
N PHE A 56 -14.82 8.42 1.36
CA PHE A 56 -13.82 9.12 0.55
C PHE A 56 -12.52 9.34 1.33
N LEU A 57 -12.59 9.88 2.56
CA LEU A 57 -11.41 10.17 3.37
C LEU A 57 -10.60 8.90 3.69
N LYS A 58 -11.28 7.80 4.04
CA LYS A 58 -10.65 6.50 4.25
C LYS A 58 -9.91 6.04 3.00
N ARG A 59 -10.58 6.05 1.84
CA ARG A 59 -9.99 5.62 0.56
C ARG A 59 -8.82 6.51 0.17
N LEU A 60 -8.92 7.82 0.36
CA LEU A 60 -7.86 8.77 0.08
C LEU A 60 -6.63 8.54 0.97
N LEU A 61 -6.82 8.50 2.30
CA LEU A 61 -5.72 8.48 3.27
C LEU A 61 -5.07 7.10 3.42
N LEU A 62 -5.86 6.02 3.45
CA LEU A 62 -5.36 4.70 3.82
C LEU A 62 -5.10 3.77 2.64
N GLU A 63 -5.68 4.05 1.48
CA GLU A 63 -5.58 3.19 0.30
C GLU A 63 -4.81 3.93 -0.80
N PHE A 64 -5.31 5.08 -1.27
CA PHE A 64 -4.71 5.83 -2.38
C PHE A 64 -3.34 6.45 -2.05
N LEU A 65 -3.21 7.22 -0.96
CA LEU A 65 -1.95 7.92 -0.65
C LEU A 65 -0.78 6.95 -0.47
N LEU A 66 -1.00 5.84 0.21
CA LEU A 66 0.05 4.83 0.44
C LEU A 66 0.45 4.11 -0.84
N ASP A 67 -0.49 3.83 -1.75
CA ASP A 67 -0.16 3.28 -3.07
C ASP A 67 0.55 4.31 -3.97
N ALA A 68 0.13 5.58 -3.91
CA ALA A 68 0.77 6.67 -4.65
C ALA A 68 2.20 6.92 -4.18
N PHE A 69 2.47 6.88 -2.87
CA PHE A 69 3.84 6.96 -2.35
C PHE A 69 4.70 5.81 -2.87
N THR A 70 4.21 4.57 -2.79
CA THR A 70 4.93 3.39 -3.31
C THR A 70 5.24 3.53 -4.80
N LEU A 71 4.30 4.05 -5.60
CA LEU A 71 4.50 4.32 -7.02
C LEU A 71 5.60 5.38 -7.27
N LEU A 72 5.65 6.42 -6.44
CA LEU A 72 6.59 7.52 -6.62
C LEU A 72 8.02 7.18 -6.19
N VAL A 73 8.24 6.14 -5.37
CA VAL A 73 9.57 5.77 -4.87
C VAL A 73 10.59 5.57 -6.00
N TYR A 74 10.27 4.77 -7.01
CA TYR A 74 11.22 4.46 -8.10
C TYR A 74 11.56 5.66 -9.00
N PRO A 75 10.60 6.42 -9.54
CA PRO A 75 10.94 7.61 -10.33
C PRO A 75 11.66 8.67 -9.50
N LEU A 76 11.29 8.88 -8.23
CA LEU A 76 12.00 9.80 -7.35
C LEU A 76 13.42 9.34 -7.06
N ALA A 77 13.64 8.04 -6.87
CA ALA A 77 14.96 7.49 -6.62
C ALA A 77 15.94 7.77 -7.77
N ILE A 78 15.47 7.70 -9.03
CA ILE A 78 16.29 8.02 -10.20
C ILE A 78 16.68 9.51 -10.21
N ILE A 79 15.74 10.39 -9.85
CA ILE A 79 16.01 11.83 -9.77
C ILE A 79 17.03 12.12 -8.66
N VAL A 80 16.79 11.59 -7.45
CA VAL A 80 17.69 11.78 -6.30
C VAL A 80 19.07 11.20 -6.58
N PHE A 81 19.14 10.00 -7.17
CA PHE A 81 20.40 9.39 -7.60
C PHE A 81 21.19 10.30 -8.53
N SER A 82 20.52 10.89 -9.52
CA SER A 82 21.15 11.79 -10.47
C SER A 82 21.74 13.00 -9.76
N VAL A 83 20.98 13.62 -8.85
CA VAL A 83 21.44 14.79 -8.07
C VAL A 83 22.65 14.43 -7.19
N VAL A 84 22.59 13.30 -6.47
CA VAL A 84 23.65 12.89 -5.54
C VAL A 84 24.95 12.53 -6.26
N ILE A 85 24.90 11.97 -7.47
CA ILE A 85 26.12 11.75 -8.28
C ILE A 85 26.81 13.07 -8.64
N PHE A 86 26.03 14.12 -8.93
CA PHE A 86 26.61 15.42 -9.29
C PHE A 86 27.14 16.20 -8.10
N GLN A 87 26.65 15.92 -6.88
CA GLN A 87 26.99 16.69 -5.67
C GLN A 87 28.00 16.00 -4.77
N ASP A 88 27.84 14.69 -4.56
CA ASP A 88 28.58 13.93 -3.55
C ASP A 88 29.41 12.83 -4.21
N SER A 89 28.96 11.58 -4.12
CA SER A 89 29.70 10.41 -4.59
C SER A 89 28.81 9.40 -5.28
N PHE A 90 29.40 8.69 -6.24
CA PHE A 90 28.73 7.59 -6.94
C PHE A 90 28.27 6.47 -5.98
N LEU A 91 29.08 6.19 -4.95
CA LEU A 91 28.78 5.14 -3.98
C LEU A 91 27.56 5.47 -3.12
N GLU A 92 27.40 6.73 -2.73
CA GLU A 92 26.22 7.21 -2.01
C GLU A 92 24.97 7.19 -2.90
N GLY A 93 25.10 7.57 -4.16
CA GLY A 93 24.03 7.41 -5.15
C GLY A 93 23.58 5.95 -5.28
N LEU A 94 24.52 5.00 -5.39
CA LEU A 94 24.18 3.57 -5.44
C LEU A 94 23.46 3.11 -4.17
N ALA A 95 23.90 3.56 -2.99
CA ALA A 95 23.24 3.23 -1.73
C ALA A 95 21.77 3.70 -1.71
N ILE A 96 21.49 4.88 -2.27
CA ILE A 96 20.12 5.41 -2.41
C ILE A 96 19.29 4.55 -3.37
N LEU A 97 19.86 4.13 -4.52
CA LEU A 97 19.16 3.24 -5.43
C LEU A 97 18.82 1.90 -4.76
N PHE A 98 19.78 1.28 -4.07
CA PHE A 98 19.53 0.03 -3.34
C PHE A 98 18.51 0.21 -2.21
N GLY A 99 18.59 1.30 -1.45
CA GLY A 99 17.61 1.61 -0.40
C GLY A 99 16.21 1.82 -0.95
N SER A 100 16.10 2.58 -2.05
CA SER A 100 14.83 2.83 -2.74
C SER A 100 14.21 1.57 -3.35
N TYR A 101 15.04 0.60 -3.76
CA TYR A 101 14.56 -0.68 -4.25
C TYR A 101 13.83 -1.47 -3.17
N ILE A 102 14.28 -1.41 -1.92
CA ILE A 102 13.66 -2.13 -0.79
C ILE A 102 12.48 -1.33 -0.19
N ALA A 103 12.42 -0.02 -0.42
CA ALA A 103 11.41 0.86 0.16
C ALA A 103 9.93 0.43 -0.07
N PRO A 104 9.51 -0.14 -1.22
CA PRO A 104 8.16 -0.67 -1.38
C PRO A 104 7.78 -1.75 -0.35
N VAL A 105 8.75 -2.57 0.08
CA VAL A 105 8.54 -3.57 1.15
C VAL A 105 8.29 -2.87 2.48
N ILE A 106 9.13 -1.89 2.81
CA ILE A 106 9.01 -1.11 4.05
C ILE A 106 7.66 -0.37 4.09
N LEU A 107 7.28 0.26 2.98
CA LEU A 107 5.99 0.95 2.85
C LEU A 107 4.79 0.01 2.94
N SER A 108 4.90 -1.22 2.41
CA SER A 108 3.85 -2.23 2.58
C SER A 108 3.69 -2.64 4.05
N ILE A 109 4.80 -2.86 4.76
CA ILE A 109 4.76 -3.18 6.19
C ILE A 109 4.18 -2.01 6.98
N ALA A 110 4.62 -0.77 6.70
CA ALA A 110 4.10 0.42 7.34
C ALA A 110 2.60 0.59 7.11
N ARG A 111 2.12 0.32 5.89
CA ARG A 111 0.69 0.32 5.56
C ARG A 111 -0.07 -0.68 6.42
N ASP A 112 0.40 -1.91 6.52
CA ASP A 112 -0.26 -2.95 7.30
C ASP A 112 -0.33 -2.57 8.78
N LEU A 113 0.77 -2.01 9.33
CA LEU A 113 0.81 -1.50 10.70
C LEU A 113 -0.18 -0.35 10.92
N VAL A 114 -0.22 0.64 10.02
CA VAL A 114 -1.17 1.76 10.09
C VAL A 114 -2.61 1.26 10.01
N GLN A 115 -2.89 0.30 9.13
CA GLN A 115 -4.21 -0.31 9.03
C GLN A 115 -4.60 -1.04 10.32
N ILE A 116 -3.67 -1.78 10.94
CA ILE A 116 -3.88 -2.46 12.22
C ILE A 116 -4.16 -1.47 13.35
N LEU A 117 -3.37 -0.40 13.45
CA LEU A 117 -3.55 0.64 14.47
C LEU A 117 -4.90 1.37 14.34
N ILE A 118 -5.40 1.51 13.11
CA ILE A 118 -6.66 2.19 12.82
C ILE A 118 -7.86 1.20 12.84
N LEU A 119 -7.65 -0.12 12.92
CA LEU A 119 -8.72 -1.14 13.06
C LEU A 119 -9.81 -0.79 14.07
N PRO A 120 -9.51 -0.33 15.31
CA PRO A 120 -10.56 0.05 16.26
C PRO A 120 -11.45 1.16 15.69
N PHE A 121 -10.87 2.20 15.10
CA PHE A 121 -11.61 3.29 14.47
C PHE A 121 -12.37 2.84 13.22
N LYS A 122 -11.80 1.95 12.41
CA LYS A 122 -12.46 1.34 11.25
C LYS A 122 -13.72 0.59 11.69
N LYS A 123 -13.64 -0.14 12.80
CA LYS A 123 -14.80 -0.81 13.43
C LYS A 123 -15.83 0.18 13.94
N TYR A 124 -15.43 1.28 14.58
CA TYR A 124 -16.36 2.35 14.98
C TYR A 124 -17.07 3.02 13.79
N ILE A 125 -16.35 3.23 12.69
CA ILE A 125 -16.90 3.79 11.45
C ILE A 125 -17.88 2.81 10.79
N ASP A 126 -17.54 1.52 10.75
CA ASP A 126 -18.45 0.48 10.26
C ASP A 126 -19.67 0.30 11.19
N TRP A 127 -19.52 0.59 12.49
CA TRP A 127 -20.63 0.63 13.45
C TRP A 127 -21.53 1.84 13.21
N ALA A 128 -20.97 3.02 12.92
CA ALA A 128 -21.71 4.20 12.49
C ALA A 128 -22.43 4.01 11.13
N LYS A 129 -21.97 3.07 10.29
CA LYS A 129 -22.67 2.64 9.06
C LYS A 129 -23.88 1.72 9.32
N LYS A 130 -24.04 1.17 10.53
CA LYS A 130 -25.21 0.37 10.95
C LYS A 130 -26.03 1.06 12.06
N PRO A 131 -26.62 2.25 11.83
CA PRO A 131 -27.43 2.91 12.86
C PRO A 131 -28.78 2.20 13.15
N ALA A 132 -29.14 1.13 12.43
CA ALA A 132 -30.48 0.52 12.50
C ALA A 132 -30.56 -0.91 13.04
N GLN A 133 -29.46 -1.66 13.24
CA GLN A 133 -29.55 -3.05 13.74
C GLN A 133 -29.62 -3.17 15.28
N HIS A 134 -29.40 -2.07 16.01
CA HIS A 134 -29.49 -2.04 17.47
C HIS A 134 -30.50 -1.01 17.99
N LEU A 135 -31.15 -0.27 17.08
CA LEU A 135 -32.24 0.65 17.39
C LEU A 135 -33.60 0.07 16.99
N ASN A 136 -33.73 -1.27 16.93
CA ASN A 136 -35.03 -1.90 17.15
C ASN A 136 -35.33 -1.83 18.65
N LEU A 137 -35.57 -0.60 19.14
CA LEU A 137 -36.47 -0.47 20.27
C LEU A 137 -37.82 -0.81 19.70
N ASP A 138 -38.30 -2.03 19.99
CA ASP A 138 -39.68 -2.44 19.79
C ASP A 138 -40.58 -1.44 20.51
N ILE A 139 -40.92 -0.32 19.86
CA ILE A 139 -42.04 0.53 20.29
C ILE A 139 -43.29 -0.16 19.76
N LYS A 140 -43.63 -1.31 20.37
CA LYS A 140 -45.02 -1.75 20.49
C LYS A 140 -45.62 -0.92 21.62
N ASN A 141 -46.25 0.20 21.28
CA ASN A 141 -47.23 0.78 22.18
C ASN A 141 -48.62 0.47 21.61
N ASN A 142 -49.32 -0.35 22.39
CA ASN A 142 -50.76 -0.61 22.35
C ASN A 142 -51.57 0.68 22.44
#